data_AF-A0A348UZR5-F1
#
_entry.id   AF-A0A348UZR5-F1
#
_cell.length_a   1.000
_cell.length_b   1.000
_cell.length_c   1.000
_cell.angle_alpha   90.00
_cell.angle_beta   90.00
_cell.angle_gamma   90.00
#
_symmetry.space_group_name_H-M   'P 1'
#
loop_
_entity.id
_entity.type
_entity.pdbx_description
1 polymer ?
#
loop_
_entity_poly.entity_id
_entity_poly.type
_entity_poly.pdbx_seq_one_letter_code
_entity_poly.pdbx_strand_id
1 'polypeptide(L)'
;GASRAVFIEALPQAARIIQANLARCQAEDLGLVLNQEFNRAVIELGKKGVKFDLIFLDPPYQLLEERNPLKVIRKRGILKPSGLLIIRHHRRYSPSPEDFRLLRRVDFGDDLFSFYSGEVVAAARNEKKDDDSD
;
A
#
# COMPACT_ATOMS: atom_id res chain seq x y z
N GLY A 1 0.05 -18.04 8.09
CA GLY A 1 0.88 -16.86 8.41
C GLY A 1 1.54 -16.33 7.16
N ALA A 2 2.20 -15.18 7.22
CA ALA A 2 2.99 -14.66 6.10
C ALA A 2 4.35 -15.39 6.02
N SER A 3 4.87 -15.62 4.82
CA SER A 3 6.20 -16.22 4.63
C SER A 3 7.33 -15.23 4.88
N ARG A 4 7.10 -13.93 4.62
CA ARG A 4 7.98 -12.81 4.98
C ARG A 4 7.16 -11.54 5.22
N ALA A 5 7.68 -10.62 6.01
CA ALA A 5 7.10 -9.29 6.25
C ALA A 5 8.16 -8.19 6.10
N VAL A 6 7.79 -7.08 5.49
CA VAL A 6 8.64 -5.88 5.39
C VAL A 6 7.96 -4.75 6.14
N PHE A 7 8.65 -4.18 7.12
CA PHE A 7 8.21 -3.03 7.91
C PHE A 7 8.93 -1.78 7.41
N ILE A 8 8.18 -0.71 7.16
CA ILE A 8 8.73 0.59 6.75
C ILE A 8 8.42 1.58 7.87
N GLU A 9 9.46 2.14 8.48
CA GLU A 9 9.33 3.06 9.60
C GLU A 9 10.39 4.16 9.49
N ALA A 10 9.98 5.43 9.54
CA ALA A 10 10.90 6.56 9.41
C ALA A 10 11.60 6.89 10.73
N LEU A 11 10.90 6.76 11.87
CA LEU A 11 11.43 7.10 13.18
C LEU A 11 12.40 6.01 13.68
N PRO A 12 13.70 6.31 13.87
CA PRO A 12 14.69 5.29 14.24
C PRO A 12 14.37 4.58 15.57
N GLN A 13 13.75 5.29 16.52
CA GLN A 13 13.35 4.68 17.80
C GLN A 13 12.25 3.64 17.61
N ALA A 14 11.23 3.92 16.80
CA ALA A 14 10.16 2.97 16.49
C ALA A 14 10.70 1.78 15.69
N ALA A 15 11.59 2.01 14.71
CA ALA A 15 12.22 0.94 13.95
C ALA A 15 13.01 -0.04 14.84
N ARG A 16 13.75 0.47 15.84
CA ARG A 16 14.44 -0.38 16.83
C ARG A 16 13.47 -1.20 17.68
N ILE A 17 12.32 -0.63 18.05
CA ILE A 17 11.29 -1.36 18.79
C ILE A 17 10.71 -2.49 17.93
N ILE A 18 10.46 -2.24 16.63
CA ILE A 18 10.00 -3.29 15.70
C ILE A 18 11.03 -4.42 15.61
N GLN A 19 12.32 -4.08 15.48
CA GLN A 19 13.40 -5.08 15.46
C GLN A 19 13.45 -5.90 16.77
N ALA A 20 13.33 -5.25 17.93
CA ALA A 20 13.29 -5.94 19.21
C ALA A 20 12.06 -6.87 19.34
N ASN A 21 10.91 -6.45 18.81
CA ASN A 21 9.70 -7.27 18.79
C ASN A 21 9.84 -8.47 17.87
N LEU A 22 10.48 -8.34 16.70
CA LEU A 22 10.80 -9.48 15.84
C LEU A 22 11.65 -10.51 16.58
N ALA A 23 12.65 -10.05 17.35
CA ALA A 23 13.50 -10.94 18.14
C ALA A 23 12.75 -11.67 19.26
N ARG A 24 11.88 -10.94 19.98
CA ARG A 24 11.02 -11.54 21.02
C ARG A 24 10.05 -12.57 20.45
N CYS A 25 9.66 -12.42 19.19
CA CYS A 25 8.79 -13.33 18.47
C CYS A 25 9.54 -14.43 17.70
N GLN A 26 10.87 -14.47 17.76
CA GLN A 26 11.72 -15.42 17.01
C GLN A 26 11.42 -15.39 15.50
N ALA A 27 11.22 -14.19 14.96
CA ALA A 27 10.79 -13.95 13.58
C ALA A 27 11.79 -13.09 12.78
N GLU A 28 13.03 -12.93 13.26
CA GLU A 28 14.06 -12.10 12.62
C GLU A 28 14.34 -12.55 11.18
N ASP A 29 14.36 -13.86 10.92
CA ASP A 29 14.62 -14.40 9.58
C ASP A 29 13.43 -14.22 8.61
N LEU A 30 12.25 -13.90 9.16
CA LEU A 30 11.00 -13.69 8.41
C LEU A 30 10.67 -12.19 8.25
N GLY A 31 11.27 -11.31 9.05
CA GLY A 31 10.98 -9.88 9.08
C GLY A 31 12.15 -9.02 8.60
N LEU A 32 11.86 -8.03 7.74
CA LEU A 32 12.83 -7.00 7.34
C LEU A 32 12.32 -5.63 7.81
N VAL A 33 13.15 -4.88 8.52
CA VAL A 33 12.83 -3.49 8.93
C VAL A 33 13.63 -2.51 8.08
N LEU A 34 12.94 -1.70 7.30
CA LEU A 34 13.49 -0.58 6.54
C LEU A 34 13.28 0.70 7.35
N ASN A 35 14.36 1.19 7.98
CA ASN A 35 14.31 2.49 8.66
C ASN A 35 14.44 3.64 7.65
N GLN A 36 13.37 3.93 6.92
CA GLN A 36 13.31 4.91 5.84
C GLN A 36 11.90 5.53 5.74
N GLU A 37 11.80 6.70 5.13
CA GLU A 37 10.51 7.30 4.79
C GLU A 37 9.79 6.48 3.69
N PHE A 38 8.45 6.42 3.79
CA PHE A 38 7.57 5.60 2.95
C PHE A 38 7.87 5.68 1.45
N ASN A 39 7.94 6.88 0.87
CA ASN A 39 8.16 7.01 -0.57
C ASN A 39 9.53 6.46 -0.98
N ARG A 40 10.58 6.72 -0.19
CA ARG A 40 11.93 6.19 -0.48
C ARG A 40 11.94 4.67 -0.46
N ALA A 41 11.36 4.05 0.57
CA ALA A 41 11.29 2.61 0.71
C ALA A 41 10.47 1.96 -0.42
N VAL A 42 9.30 2.50 -0.76
CA VAL A 42 8.46 1.97 -1.85
C VAL A 42 9.13 2.12 -3.21
N ILE A 43 9.88 3.20 -3.46
CA ILE A 43 10.68 3.37 -4.67
C ILE A 43 11.77 2.30 -4.75
N GLU A 44 12.51 2.08 -3.66
CA GLU A 44 13.57 1.09 -3.59
C GLU A 44 13.05 -0.33 -3.84
N LEU A 45 11.95 -0.70 -3.17
CA LEU A 45 11.28 -2.00 -3.33
C LEU A 45 10.76 -2.19 -4.76
N GLY A 46 10.18 -1.15 -5.35
CA GLY A 46 9.75 -1.16 -6.75
C GLY A 46 10.90 -1.36 -7.72
N LYS A 47 12.05 -0.69 -7.52
CA LYS A 47 13.27 -0.88 -8.32
C LYS A 47 13.83 -2.29 -8.20
N LYS A 48 13.72 -2.91 -7.02
CA LYS A 48 14.12 -4.30 -6.76
C LYS A 48 13.10 -5.32 -7.27
N GLY A 49 11.99 -4.88 -7.87
CA GLY A 49 10.94 -5.76 -8.39
C GLY A 49 10.13 -6.48 -7.31
N VAL A 50 10.22 -6.06 -6.05
CA VAL A 50 9.51 -6.71 -4.94
C VAL A 50 8.01 -6.51 -5.11
N LYS A 51 7.24 -7.59 -4.93
CA LYS A 51 5.77 -7.60 -5.00
C LYS A 51 5.20 -8.24 -3.73
N PHE A 52 4.18 -7.62 -3.17
CA PHE A 52 3.50 -8.06 -1.96
C PHE A 52 2.12 -8.64 -2.29
N ASP A 53 1.76 -9.72 -1.60
CA ASP A 53 0.41 -10.28 -1.57
C ASP A 53 -0.52 -9.46 -0.67
N LEU A 54 0.04 -8.75 0.32
CA LEU A 54 -0.68 -7.99 1.31
C LEU A 54 0.10 -6.72 1.68
N ILE A 55 -0.57 -5.56 1.68
CA ILE A 55 -0.01 -4.29 2.13
C ILE A 55 -0.94 -3.69 3.18
N PHE A 56 -0.37 -3.34 4.34
CA PHE A 56 -1.04 -2.53 5.35
C PHE A 56 -0.50 -1.10 5.31
N LEU A 57 -1.40 -0.13 5.34
CA LEU A 57 -1.11 1.28 5.45
C LEU A 57 -1.86 1.84 6.67
N ASP A 58 -1.11 2.27 7.67
CA ASP A 58 -1.62 3.09 8.77
C ASP A 58 -0.83 4.42 8.83
N PRO A 59 -0.96 5.27 7.79
CA PRO A 59 -0.21 6.51 7.72
C PRO A 59 -0.81 7.57 8.67
N PRO A 60 0.02 8.46 9.25
CA PRO A 60 -0.50 9.65 9.90
C PRO A 60 -1.29 10.48 8.89
N TYR A 61 -2.39 11.12 9.33
CA TYR A 61 -3.34 11.80 8.44
C TYR A 61 -2.71 12.78 7.45
N GLN A 62 -1.64 13.48 7.85
CA GLN A 62 -0.90 14.42 7.00
C GLN A 62 -0.31 13.77 5.73
N LEU A 63 0.12 12.51 5.82
CA LEU A 63 0.70 11.78 4.70
C LEU A 63 -0.35 11.41 3.63
N LEU A 64 -1.61 11.22 4.04
CA LEU A 64 -2.72 10.86 3.16
C LEU A 64 -3.11 12.02 2.23
N GLU A 65 -3.08 13.24 2.76
CA GLU A 65 -3.44 14.47 2.06
C GLU A 65 -2.33 14.93 1.10
N GLU A 66 -1.06 14.84 1.53
CA GLU A 66 0.05 15.40 0.74
C GLU A 66 0.65 14.44 -0.29
N ARG A 67 0.68 13.13 0.00
CA ARG A 67 1.56 12.19 -0.73
C ARG A 67 0.83 11.09 -1.49
N ASN A 68 -0.49 10.96 -1.34
CA ASN A 68 -1.33 9.90 -1.92
C ASN A 68 -0.60 8.53 -2.00
N PRO A 69 -0.50 7.80 -0.87
CA PRO A 69 0.26 6.55 -0.81
C PRO A 69 -0.25 5.48 -1.78
N LEU A 70 -1.56 5.47 -2.11
CA LEU A 70 -2.13 4.53 -3.07
C LEU A 70 -1.54 4.73 -4.47
N LYS A 71 -1.45 5.98 -4.93
CA LYS A 71 -0.84 6.33 -6.21
C LYS A 71 0.63 5.91 -6.27
N VAL A 72 1.37 6.08 -5.18
CA VAL A 72 2.79 5.67 -5.10
C VAL A 72 2.92 4.16 -5.23
N ILE A 73 2.14 3.39 -4.47
CA ILE A 73 2.14 1.92 -4.53
C ILE A 73 1.78 1.43 -5.93
N ARG A 74 0.71 1.98 -6.52
CA ARG A 74 0.27 1.62 -7.87
C ARG A 74 1.35 1.93 -8.89
N LYS A 75 1.91 3.14 -8.88
CA LYS A 75 2.96 3.56 -9.83
C LYS A 75 4.23 2.71 -9.73
N ARG A 76 4.59 2.26 -8.52
CA ARG A 76 5.73 1.34 -8.33
C ARG A 76 5.36 -0.13 -8.51
N GLY A 77 4.06 -0.41 -8.64
CA GLY A 77 3.52 -1.73 -8.87
C GLY A 77 3.88 -2.73 -7.79
N ILE A 78 4.10 -2.31 -6.54
CA ILE A 78 4.60 -3.22 -5.49
C ILE A 78 3.51 -4.14 -4.92
N LEU A 79 2.24 -3.95 -5.28
CA LEU A 79 1.15 -4.87 -4.96
C LEU A 79 0.94 -5.84 -6.13
N LYS A 80 0.79 -7.14 -5.86
CA LYS A 80 0.41 -8.13 -6.88
C LYS A 80 -1.02 -7.89 -7.37
N PRO A 81 -1.38 -8.28 -8.60
CA PRO A 81 -2.76 -8.23 -9.08
C PRO A 81 -3.76 -8.97 -8.18
N SER A 82 -3.36 -10.12 -7.63
CA SER A 82 -4.15 -10.91 -6.68
C SER A 82 -4.01 -10.42 -5.22
N GLY A 83 -3.29 -9.33 -5.00
CA GLY A 83 -2.95 -8.83 -3.67
C GLY A 83 -4.06 -7.99 -3.06
N LEU A 84 -3.96 -7.81 -1.74
CA LEU A 84 -4.87 -7.00 -0.95
C LEU A 84 -4.13 -5.79 -0.35
N LEU A 85 -4.69 -4.60 -0.51
CA LEU A 85 -4.22 -3.40 0.19
C LEU A 85 -5.26 -2.98 1.22
N ILE A 86 -4.81 -2.75 2.44
CA ILE A 86 -5.65 -2.30 3.55
C ILE A 86 -5.09 -0.97 4.02
N ILE A 87 -5.95 0.05 4.07
CA ILE A 87 -5.58 1.36 4.58
C ILE A 87 -6.52 1.77 5.70
N ARG A 88 -5.94 2.19 6.81
CA ARG A 88 -6.64 2.89 7.89
C ARG A 88 -6.59 4.40 7.63
N HIS A 89 -7.73 5.06 7.76
CA HIS A 89 -7.81 6.51 7.60
C HIS A 89 -9.05 7.09 8.29
N HIS A 90 -9.02 8.38 8.61
CA HIS A 90 -10.17 9.08 9.15
C HIS A 90 -11.31 9.06 8.13
N ARG A 91 -12.56 9.07 8.60
CA ARG A 91 -13.77 9.19 7.76
C ARG A 91 -13.80 10.37 6.79
N ARG A 92 -13.01 11.42 7.05
CA ARG A 92 -12.96 12.65 6.23
C ARG A 92 -12.05 12.49 5.02
N TYR A 93 -11.14 11.52 5.05
CA TYR A 93 -10.29 11.20 3.91
C TYR A 93 -11.05 10.31 2.94
N SER A 94 -11.09 10.73 1.67
CA SER A 94 -11.65 9.93 0.57
C SER A 94 -10.53 9.57 -0.41
N PRO A 95 -10.04 8.31 -0.39
CA PRO A 95 -9.03 7.87 -1.34
C PRO A 95 -9.57 7.90 -2.78
N SER A 96 -8.71 8.19 -3.75
CA SER A 96 -9.10 8.18 -5.16
C SER A 96 -9.56 6.79 -5.61
N PRO A 97 -10.70 6.66 -6.30
CA PRO A 97 -11.17 5.37 -6.80
C PRO A 97 -10.36 4.85 -8.00
N GLU A 98 -9.49 5.69 -8.58
CA GLU A 98 -8.74 5.37 -9.80
C GLU A 98 -7.47 4.54 -9.54
N ASP A 99 -6.98 4.53 -8.29
CA ASP A 99 -5.71 3.89 -7.96
C ASP A 99 -5.88 2.38 -7.73
N PHE A 100 -6.92 1.98 -7.00
CA PHE A 100 -7.27 0.59 -6.75
C PHE A 100 -8.79 0.42 -6.60
N ARG A 101 -9.30 -0.76 -6.95
CA ARG A 101 -10.72 -1.11 -6.77
C ARG A 101 -11.03 -1.33 -5.29
N LEU A 102 -11.92 -0.52 -4.72
CA LEU A 102 -12.43 -0.72 -3.36
C LEU A 102 -13.28 -2.01 -3.30
N LEU A 103 -12.97 -2.88 -2.35
CA LEU A 103 -13.67 -4.13 -2.09
C LEU A 103 -14.66 -4.01 -0.94
N ARG A 104 -14.23 -3.42 0.17
CA ARG A 104 -15.07 -3.22 1.36
C ARG A 104 -14.53 -2.11 2.27
N ARG A 105 -15.39 -1.63 3.15
CA ARG A 105 -15.04 -0.75 4.27
C ARG A 105 -15.49 -1.35 5.59
N VAL A 106 -14.73 -1.09 6.64
CA VAL A 106 -15.08 -1.48 8.02
C VAL A 106 -14.94 -0.24 8.91
N ASP A 107 -16.01 0.09 9.62
CA ASP A 107 -16.03 1.20 10.57
C ASP A 107 -15.27 0.85 11.86
N PHE A 108 -14.45 1.78 12.34
CA PHE A 108 -13.70 1.64 13.59
C PHE A 108 -13.64 2.99 14.32
N GLY A 109 -14.74 3.37 14.98
CA GLY A 109 -14.87 4.68 15.63
C GLY A 109 -14.76 5.82 14.61
N ASP A 110 -13.80 6.72 14.83
CA ASP A 110 -13.51 7.86 13.94
C ASP A 110 -12.73 7.48 12.67
N ASP A 111 -12.23 6.24 12.63
CA ASP A 111 -11.47 5.68 11.51
C ASP A 111 -12.28 4.69 10.67
N LEU A 112 -11.80 4.48 9.44
CA LEU A 112 -12.24 3.48 8.50
C LEU A 112 -11.06 2.61 8.11
N PHE A 113 -11.30 1.31 7.98
CA PHE A 113 -10.44 0.43 7.20
C PHE A 113 -11.03 0.25 5.81
N SER A 114 -10.33 0.74 4.78
CA SER A 114 -10.68 0.51 3.39
C SER A 114 -9.81 -0.59 2.80
N PHE A 115 -10.45 -1.57 2.15
CA PHE A 115 -9.83 -2.75 1.57
C PHE A 115 -9.88 -2.64 0.05
N TYR A 116 -8.75 -2.84 -0.62
CA TYR A 116 -8.57 -2.62 -2.05
C TYR A 116 -7.98 -3.85 -2.74
N SER A 117 -8.49 -4.16 -3.93
CA SER A 117 -7.91 -5.18 -4.82
C SER A 117 -6.71 -4.63 -5.55
N GLY A 118 -5.68 -5.46 -5.73
CA GLY A 118 -4.55 -5.18 -6.62
C GLY A 118 -4.85 -5.31 -8.11
N GLU A 119 -6.05 -5.80 -8.47
CA GLU A 119 -6.48 -5.84 -9.87
C GLU A 119 -6.46 -4.44 -10.46
N VAL A 120 -5.86 -4.32 -11.65
CA VAL A 120 -5.88 -3.07 -12.40
C VAL A 120 -7.32 -2.81 -12.80
N VAL A 121 -7.91 -1.74 -12.27
CA VAL A 121 -9.16 -1.18 -12.82
C VAL A 121 -8.83 -0.84 -14.26
N ALA A 122 -9.34 -1.62 -15.21
CA ALA A 122 -9.20 -1.30 -16.62
C ALA A 122 -9.78 0.11 -16.78
N ALA A 123 -8.92 1.08 -17.13
CA ALA A 123 -9.42 2.33 -17.69
C ALA A 123 -10.33 1.90 -18.83
N ALA A 124 -11.59 2.34 -18.80
CA ALA A 124 -12.49 2.17 -19.93
C ALA A 124 -11.72 2.69 -21.15
N ARG A 125 -11.22 1.76 -21.97
CA ARG A 125 -10.65 2.09 -23.26
C ARG A 125 -11.87 2.55 -24.06
N ASN A 126 -12.05 3.86 -24.16
CA ASN A 126 -12.83 4.43 -25.23
C ASN A 126 -12.12 4.00 -26.51
N GLU A 127 -12.57 2.89 -27.09
CA GLU A 127 -12.42 2.63 -28.50
C GLU A 127 -13.19 3.74 -29.22
N LYS A 128 -12.51 4.86 -29.47
CA LYS A 128 -12.83 5.69 -30.61
C LYS A 128 -12.61 4.78 -31.82
N LYS A 129 -13.71 4.23 -32.32
CA LYS A 129 -13.78 3.61 -33.63
C LYS A 129 -13.49 4.73 -34.61
N ASP A 130 -12.25 4.75 -35.12
CA ASP A 130 -11.95 5.40 -36.38
C ASP A 130 -12.78 4.66 -37.44
N ASP A 131 -13.93 5.22 -37.80
CA ASP A 131 -14.67 4.86 -39.01
C ASP A 131 -14.55 6.08 -39.95
N ASP A 132 -13.39 6.16 -40.58
CA ASP A 132 -13.18 6.91 -41.82
C ASP A 132 -13.03 5.83 -42.90
N SER A 133 -14.03 5.72 -43.79
CA SER A 133 -14.02 5.18 -45.17
C SER A 133 -15.30 4.38 -45.52
N ASP A 134 -16.33 5.07 -46.04
CA ASP A 134 -16.65 5.10 -47.48
C ASP A 134 -17.66 6.22 -47.78
#